data_AF-A0A9R1MY02-F1
#
_entry.id   AF-A0A9R1MY02-F1
#
_cell.length_a   1.000
_cell.length_b   1.000
_cell.length_c   1.000
_cell.angle_alpha   90.00
_cell.angle_beta   90.00
_cell.angle_gamma   90.00
#
_symmetry.space_group_name_H-M   'P 1'
#
loop_
_entity.id
_entity.type
_entity.pdbx_description
1 polymer ?
#
loop_
_entity_poly.entity_id
_entity_poly.type
_entity_poly.pdbx_seq_one_letter_code
_entity_poly.pdbx_strand_id
1 'polypeptide(L)'
;MARTGGGLSRGPLLDRSSLLVPRSPPRYSSLLDAEFDRFTPETMINPLLAAAMERRVYRIDEADLAGLQKAASPGGGRRTSRFVALCAHVWKLLARAVGDSEPNCRMAWILEGRRCIEPSEGALDMYMGNVVTYTSREASVAAAAGAAMASVMSRDRLQELVDWVEVNKTAYKDGGKWTEAVNLGLGSPALVISGMLPFAIDGDLGFRKPRMVSPWLRHGRLGSASMMAVPCPSGDGSWFMGGTRLWPRLVEVIEAGPESLLKPLTAVSLGFEAPHGSRL
;
A
#
# COMPACT_ATOMS: atom_id res chain seq x y z
N MET A 1 -5.41 36.13 -24.47
CA MET A 1 -4.49 36.60 -23.42
C MET A 1 -5.10 36.20 -22.07
N ALA A 2 -4.84 34.98 -21.61
CA ALA A 2 -5.41 34.45 -20.37
C ALA A 2 -4.57 34.95 -19.18
N ARG A 3 -5.21 35.60 -18.20
CA ARG A 3 -4.59 36.03 -16.95
C ARG A 3 -4.20 34.79 -16.13
N THR A 4 -2.92 34.43 -16.14
CA THR A 4 -2.31 33.51 -15.15
C THR A 4 -2.07 34.29 -13.85
N GLY A 5 -3.15 34.55 -13.12
CA GLY A 5 -3.16 35.37 -11.90
C GLY A 5 -3.56 34.60 -10.64
N GLY A 6 -3.35 33.28 -10.59
CA GLY A 6 -3.57 32.47 -9.40
C GLY A 6 -2.24 32.05 -8.79
N GLY A 7 -1.64 32.89 -7.96
CA GLY A 7 -0.59 32.42 -7.06
C GLY A 7 -1.19 31.40 -6.08
N LEU A 8 -0.50 30.29 -5.84
CA LEU A 8 -0.89 29.37 -4.76
C LEU A 8 -0.92 30.16 -3.45
N SER A 9 -2.03 30.09 -2.71
CA SER A 9 -2.23 30.83 -1.45
C SER A 9 -1.19 30.47 -0.38
N ARG A 10 -0.55 29.29 -0.49
CA ARG A 10 0.64 28.85 0.25
C ARG A 10 1.50 27.91 -0.62
N GLY A 11 2.82 28.01 -0.52
CA GLY A 11 3.75 27.09 -1.19
C GLY A 11 3.82 25.71 -0.53
N PRO A 12 4.31 24.68 -1.22
CA PRO A 12 4.47 23.33 -0.65
C PRO A 12 5.50 23.33 0.48
N LEU A 13 5.23 22.56 1.54
CA LEU A 13 6.19 22.34 2.62
C LEU A 13 7.13 21.21 2.20
N LEU A 14 8.41 21.54 2.03
CA LEU A 14 9.47 20.60 1.61
C LEU A 14 10.47 20.31 2.73
N ASP A 15 10.54 21.18 3.74
CA ASP A 15 11.55 21.10 4.78
C ASP A 15 11.24 19.97 5.77
N ARG A 16 12.01 18.88 5.68
CA ARG A 16 11.93 17.73 6.60
C ARG A 16 12.46 18.06 7.99
N SER A 17 13.38 19.01 8.14
CA SER A 17 14.00 19.34 9.43
C SER A 17 12.98 19.88 10.44
N SER A 18 11.87 20.44 9.94
CA SER A 18 10.72 20.86 10.73
C SER A 18 9.89 19.71 11.33
N LEU A 19 10.07 18.46 10.87
CA LEU A 19 9.27 17.31 11.28
C LEU A 19 9.92 16.52 12.42
N LEU A 20 11.06 15.89 12.12
CA LEU A 20 11.82 15.05 13.03
C LEU A 20 13.31 15.18 12.65
N VAL A 21 14.14 15.46 13.64
CA VAL A 21 15.60 15.57 13.47
C VAL A 21 16.24 14.34 14.11
N PRO A 22 17.26 13.72 13.50
CA PRO A 22 17.98 12.63 14.13
C PRO A 22 18.53 13.04 15.50
N ARG A 23 18.37 12.17 16.51
CA ARG A 23 18.93 12.40 17.84
C ARG A 23 20.45 12.23 17.83
N SER A 24 21.12 12.87 18.79
CA SER A 24 22.57 12.72 19.02
C SER A 24 22.82 12.31 20.48
N PRO A 25 23.23 11.06 20.76
CA PRO A 25 23.43 9.97 19.80
C PRO A 25 22.10 9.44 19.23
N PRO A 26 22.10 8.85 18.01
CA PRO A 26 20.93 8.16 17.46
C PRO A 26 20.49 7.01 18.38
N ARG A 27 19.18 6.78 18.50
CA ARG A 27 18.60 5.69 19.31
C ARG A 27 17.49 5.00 18.53
N TYR A 28 17.55 3.68 18.43
CA TYR A 28 16.51 2.88 17.79
C TYR A 28 16.52 1.46 18.32
N SER A 29 15.37 0.78 18.24
CA SER A 29 15.27 -0.64 18.56
C SER A 29 16.04 -1.49 17.54
N SER A 30 16.72 -2.55 18.00
CA SER A 30 17.39 -3.53 17.13
C SER A 30 16.42 -4.27 16.20
N LEU A 31 15.10 -4.18 16.45
CA LEU A 31 14.08 -4.68 15.53
C LEU A 31 14.15 -3.99 14.17
N LEU A 32 14.53 -2.71 14.11
CA LEU A 32 14.64 -1.98 12.84
C LEU A 32 15.72 -2.56 11.92
N ASP A 33 16.79 -3.14 12.47
CA ASP A 33 17.82 -3.81 11.66
C ASP A 33 17.29 -5.07 10.96
N ALA A 34 16.29 -5.74 11.55
CA ALA A 34 15.65 -6.90 10.94
C ALA A 34 14.53 -6.53 9.95
N GLU A 35 14.06 -5.29 9.97
CA GLU A 35 12.97 -4.83 9.12
C GLU A 35 13.45 -4.35 7.74
N PHE A 36 14.73 -4.00 7.62
CA PHE A 36 15.30 -3.47 6.39
C PHE A 36 16.50 -4.30 5.93
N ASP A 37 16.56 -4.54 4.64
CA ASP A 37 17.66 -5.23 3.98
C ASP A 37 18.22 -4.41 2.83
N ARG A 38 19.47 -4.74 2.47
CA ARG A 38 20.13 -4.14 1.32
C ARG A 38 19.43 -4.62 0.04
N PHE A 39 19.03 -3.67 -0.77
CA PHE A 39 18.46 -3.91 -2.10
C PHE A 39 19.60 -4.01 -3.11
N THR A 40 20.16 -5.20 -3.26
CA THR A 40 21.26 -5.51 -4.17
C THR A 40 20.88 -6.65 -5.11
N PRO A 41 21.53 -6.82 -6.28
CA PRO A 41 21.17 -7.88 -7.21
C PRO A 41 21.18 -9.29 -6.61
N GLU A 42 21.97 -9.52 -5.56
CA GLU A 42 22.14 -10.78 -4.85
C GLU A 42 20.98 -11.10 -3.91
N THR A 43 20.33 -10.08 -3.33
CA THR A 43 19.16 -10.23 -2.45
C THR A 43 17.83 -10.23 -3.22
N MET A 44 17.88 -10.06 -4.54
CA MET A 44 16.72 -10.00 -5.42
C MET A 44 16.35 -11.38 -5.99
N ILE A 45 15.05 -11.64 -6.12
CA ILE A 45 14.56 -12.87 -6.76
C ILE A 45 14.96 -12.93 -8.25
N ASN A 46 15.02 -14.14 -8.80
CA ASN A 46 15.42 -14.37 -10.19
C ASN A 46 14.57 -13.51 -11.18
N PRO A 47 15.16 -12.92 -12.25
CA PRO A 47 14.41 -12.09 -13.19
C PRO A 47 13.22 -12.78 -13.89
N LEU A 48 13.32 -14.08 -14.18
CA LEU A 48 12.23 -14.85 -14.79
C LEU A 48 11.08 -15.06 -13.81
N LEU A 49 11.39 -15.35 -12.53
CA LEU A 49 10.38 -15.41 -11.47
C LEU A 49 9.71 -14.05 -11.27
N ALA A 50 10.50 -12.98 -11.32
CA ALA A 50 9.99 -11.62 -11.21
C ALA A 50 9.06 -11.25 -12.38
N ALA A 51 9.34 -11.74 -13.59
CA ALA A 51 8.55 -11.54 -14.80
C ALA A 51 7.27 -12.39 -14.85
N ALA A 52 7.24 -13.52 -14.14
CA ALA A 52 6.05 -14.36 -14.00
C ALA A 52 4.96 -13.73 -13.12
N MET A 53 5.27 -12.66 -12.37
CA MET A 53 4.29 -11.95 -11.58
C MET A 53 3.32 -11.15 -12.45
N GLU A 54 2.04 -11.26 -12.14
CA GLU A 54 0.96 -10.69 -12.90
C GLU A 54 0.57 -9.30 -12.39
N ARG A 55 0.08 -8.47 -13.30
CA ARG A 55 -0.51 -7.18 -12.97
C ARG A 55 -1.99 -7.22 -13.29
N ARG A 56 -2.80 -6.81 -12.31
CA ARG A 56 -4.25 -6.71 -12.40
C ARG A 56 -4.72 -5.40 -11.80
N VAL A 57 -5.88 -4.94 -12.23
CA VAL A 57 -6.57 -3.84 -11.55
C VAL A 57 -7.92 -4.40 -11.13
N TYR A 58 -8.24 -4.26 -9.85
CA TYR A 58 -9.53 -4.69 -9.31
C TYR A 58 -10.34 -3.49 -8.86
N ARG A 59 -11.65 -3.65 -8.80
CA ARG A 59 -12.58 -2.77 -8.12
C ARG A 59 -13.24 -3.54 -6.97
N ILE A 60 -13.41 -2.86 -5.83
CA ILE A 60 -14.27 -3.32 -4.74
C ILE A 60 -15.34 -2.25 -4.50
N ASP A 61 -16.59 -2.69 -4.44
CA ASP A 61 -17.73 -1.79 -4.31
C ASP A 61 -17.90 -1.31 -2.86
N GLU A 62 -18.60 -0.19 -2.69
CA GLU A 62 -18.85 0.41 -1.37
C GLU A 62 -19.57 -0.56 -0.43
N ALA A 63 -20.56 -1.29 -0.95
CA ALA A 63 -21.33 -2.28 -0.20
C ALA A 63 -20.45 -3.44 0.29
N ASP A 64 -19.54 -3.93 -0.55
CA ASP A 64 -18.61 -5.01 -0.20
C ASP A 64 -17.61 -4.53 0.88
N LEU A 65 -17.08 -3.31 0.74
CA LEU A 65 -16.24 -2.68 1.77
C LEU A 65 -16.99 -2.49 3.10
N ALA A 66 -18.24 -2.05 3.03
CA ALA A 66 -19.10 -1.89 4.20
C ALA A 66 -19.39 -3.23 4.88
N GLY A 67 -19.63 -4.28 4.09
CA GLY A 67 -19.79 -5.66 4.56
C GLY A 67 -18.55 -6.18 5.28
N LEU A 68 -17.37 -6.01 4.68
CA LEU A 68 -16.08 -6.35 5.31
C LEU A 68 -15.89 -5.59 6.63
N GLN A 69 -16.16 -4.29 6.62
CA GLN A 69 -16.03 -3.45 7.81
C GLN A 69 -16.95 -3.89 8.94
N LYS A 70 -18.20 -4.23 8.61
CA LYS A 70 -19.20 -4.73 9.57
C LYS A 70 -18.76 -6.07 10.15
N ALA A 71 -18.32 -7.01 9.32
CA ALA A 71 -17.84 -8.32 9.75
C ALA A 71 -16.58 -8.24 10.63
N ALA A 72 -15.71 -7.25 10.40
CA ALA A 72 -14.48 -7.05 11.15
C ALA A 72 -14.64 -6.17 12.41
N SER A 73 -15.81 -5.59 12.65
CA SER A 73 -16.04 -4.72 13.82
C SER A 73 -16.49 -5.55 15.04
N PRO A 74 -15.82 -5.43 16.20
CA PRO A 74 -16.25 -6.12 17.41
C PRO A 74 -17.60 -5.57 17.91
N GLY A 75 -18.46 -6.44 18.44
CA GLY A 75 -19.74 -6.02 19.02
C GLY A 75 -19.53 -5.06 20.20
N GLY A 76 -20.09 -3.86 20.13
CA GLY A 76 -20.01 -2.84 21.20
C GLY A 76 -18.72 -2.01 21.25
N GLY A 77 -17.78 -2.18 20.30
CA GLY A 77 -16.52 -1.43 20.25
C GLY A 77 -16.46 -0.36 19.16
N ARG A 78 -15.30 0.32 19.05
CA ARG A 78 -15.02 1.26 17.95
C ARG A 78 -15.05 0.52 16.62
N ARG A 79 -15.84 1.02 15.66
CA ARG A 79 -15.94 0.46 14.30
C ARG A 79 -14.55 0.35 13.65
N THR A 80 -14.23 -0.83 13.14
CA THR A 80 -12.99 -1.10 12.40
C THR A 80 -12.93 -0.22 11.15
N SER A 81 -11.76 0.23 10.70
CA SER A 81 -11.66 1.01 9.46
C SER A 81 -11.87 0.12 8.22
N ARG A 82 -12.41 0.68 7.13
CA ARG A 82 -12.57 -0.06 5.85
C ARG A 82 -11.25 -0.62 5.34
N PHE A 83 -10.15 0.11 5.50
CA PHE A 83 -8.83 -0.33 5.06
C PHE A 83 -8.32 -1.51 5.89
N VAL A 84 -8.48 -1.48 7.21
CA VAL A 84 -8.11 -2.62 8.07
C VAL A 84 -8.95 -3.87 7.72
N ALA A 85 -10.25 -3.69 7.48
CA ALA A 85 -11.11 -4.78 7.06
C ALA A 85 -10.72 -5.36 5.70
N LEU A 86 -10.34 -4.51 4.73
CA LEU A 86 -9.79 -4.92 3.44
C LEU A 86 -8.48 -5.69 3.61
N CYS A 87 -7.54 -5.20 4.41
CA CYS A 87 -6.28 -5.90 4.67
C CYS A 87 -6.51 -7.29 5.26
N ALA A 88 -7.44 -7.42 6.22
CA ALA A 88 -7.81 -8.73 6.78
C ALA A 88 -8.41 -9.67 5.72
N HIS A 89 -9.24 -9.14 4.81
CA HIS A 89 -9.77 -9.92 3.69
C HIS A 89 -8.67 -10.38 2.72
N VAL A 90 -7.78 -9.47 2.30
CA VAL A 90 -6.65 -9.78 1.41
C VAL A 90 -5.71 -10.80 2.05
N TRP A 91 -5.50 -10.74 3.36
CA TRP A 91 -4.67 -11.74 4.06
C TRP A 91 -5.33 -13.13 4.03
N LYS A 92 -6.66 -13.23 4.10
CA LYS A 92 -7.36 -14.51 3.88
C LYS A 92 -7.16 -15.05 2.47
N LEU A 93 -7.17 -14.18 1.46
CA LEU A 93 -6.90 -14.56 0.07
C LEU A 93 -5.45 -15.03 -0.09
N LEU A 94 -4.49 -14.33 0.51
CA LEU A 94 -3.09 -14.74 0.57
C LEU A 94 -2.95 -16.13 1.22
N ALA A 95 -3.55 -16.33 2.39
CA ALA A 95 -3.51 -17.61 3.11
C ALA A 95 -4.08 -18.76 2.25
N ARG A 96 -5.19 -18.54 1.55
CA ARG A 96 -5.76 -19.51 0.59
C ARG A 96 -4.85 -19.79 -0.60
N ALA A 97 -4.17 -18.77 -1.13
CA ALA A 97 -3.23 -18.92 -2.24
C ALA A 97 -1.98 -19.71 -1.83
N VAL A 98 -1.49 -19.50 -0.60
CA VAL A 98 -0.39 -20.27 -0.01
C VAL A 98 -0.80 -21.72 0.20
N GLY A 99 -1.97 -21.96 0.78
CA GLY A 99 -2.49 -23.30 1.05
C GLY A 99 -1.51 -24.11 1.91
N ASP A 100 -1.29 -25.37 1.51
CA ASP A 100 -0.37 -26.27 2.20
C ASP A 100 1.10 -26.11 1.78
N SER A 101 1.41 -25.14 0.90
CA SER A 101 2.77 -24.93 0.41
C SER A 101 3.71 -24.41 1.49
N GLU A 102 3.20 -23.63 2.44
CA GLU A 102 3.94 -23.03 3.56
C GLU A 102 3.03 -22.95 4.79
N PRO A 103 3.56 -23.15 6.01
CA PRO A 103 2.75 -23.08 7.23
C PRO A 103 2.29 -21.65 7.55
N ASN A 104 3.05 -20.65 7.08
CA ASN A 104 2.86 -19.25 7.43
C ASN A 104 2.72 -18.38 6.18
N CYS A 105 2.06 -17.23 6.37
CA CYS A 105 2.08 -16.15 5.40
C CYS A 105 2.21 -14.81 6.13
N ARG A 106 2.75 -13.82 5.43
CA ARG A 106 3.09 -12.51 5.99
C ARG A 106 2.30 -11.41 5.29
N MET A 107 1.76 -10.49 6.06
CA MET A 107 1.13 -9.28 5.53
C MET A 107 1.94 -8.08 6.01
N ALA A 108 2.27 -7.18 5.10
CA ALA A 108 2.86 -5.90 5.43
C ALA A 108 1.97 -4.77 4.93
N TRP A 109 1.98 -3.66 5.66
CA TRP A 109 1.21 -2.51 5.25
C TRP A 109 1.96 -1.21 5.51
N ILE A 110 1.77 -0.27 4.57
CA ILE A 110 2.35 1.06 4.64
C ILE A 110 1.39 1.95 5.42
N LEU A 111 1.92 2.66 6.41
CA LEU A 111 1.15 3.51 7.29
C LEU A 111 1.55 4.96 7.10
N GLU A 112 0.53 5.81 7.08
CA GLU A 112 0.70 7.25 6.99
C GLU A 112 0.90 7.86 8.39
N GLY A 113 2.01 8.59 8.54
CA GLY A 113 2.55 9.05 9.81
C GLY A 113 2.31 10.51 10.15
N ARG A 114 1.80 11.38 9.23
CA ARG A 114 1.61 12.83 9.53
C ARG A 114 0.82 13.04 10.81
N ARG A 115 -0.30 12.31 11.00
CA ARG A 115 -1.13 12.41 12.21
C ARG A 115 -0.40 12.11 13.52
N CYS A 116 0.73 11.40 13.48
CA CYS A 116 1.53 11.10 14.68
C CYS A 116 2.55 12.20 15.01
N ILE A 117 2.90 13.05 14.04
CA ILE A 117 3.92 14.09 14.19
C ILE A 117 3.38 15.49 13.97
N GLU A 118 2.13 15.60 13.56
CA GLU A 118 1.46 16.85 13.25
C GLU A 118 1.32 17.68 14.53
N PRO A 119 1.95 18.87 14.59
CA PRO A 119 1.91 19.72 15.79
C PRO A 119 0.52 20.31 16.04
N SER A 120 -0.29 20.46 14.98
CA SER A 120 -1.67 20.92 15.00
C SER A 120 -2.39 20.40 13.75
N GLU A 121 -3.68 20.04 13.85
CA GLU A 121 -4.46 19.48 12.74
C GLU A 121 -4.33 20.28 11.42
N GLY A 122 -3.97 19.58 10.34
CA GLY A 122 -3.81 20.14 9.00
C GLY A 122 -2.47 20.87 8.73
N ALA A 123 -1.56 20.94 9.71
CA ALA A 123 -0.25 21.57 9.52
C ALA A 123 0.63 20.87 8.48
N LEU A 124 0.43 19.55 8.28
CA LEU A 124 1.23 18.75 7.36
C LEU A 124 0.50 18.38 6.06
N ASP A 125 -0.71 18.91 5.84
CA ASP A 125 -1.49 18.66 4.62
C ASP A 125 -0.74 19.11 3.34
N MET A 126 0.08 20.16 3.46
CA MET A 126 0.91 20.68 2.36
C MET A 126 2.32 20.08 2.33
N TYR A 127 2.66 19.15 3.22
CA TYR A 127 3.96 18.48 3.21
C TYR A 127 4.03 17.45 2.08
N MET A 128 4.89 17.73 1.10
CA MET A 128 5.01 16.91 -0.12
C MET A 128 6.00 15.75 0.02
N GLY A 129 6.68 15.61 1.16
CA GLY A 129 7.61 14.52 1.42
C GLY A 129 6.95 13.25 1.97
N ASN A 130 7.74 12.20 2.11
CA ASN A 130 7.29 10.94 2.70
C ASN A 130 7.28 11.04 4.24
N VAL A 131 6.13 10.77 4.85
CA VAL A 131 5.98 10.58 6.30
C VAL A 131 5.37 9.22 6.54
N VAL A 132 6.03 8.18 6.03
CA VAL A 132 5.49 6.82 6.07
C VAL A 132 6.38 5.93 6.92
N THR A 133 5.79 4.87 7.44
CA THR A 133 6.53 3.76 8.02
C THR A 133 5.83 2.46 7.65
N TYR A 134 6.54 1.36 7.87
CA TYR A 134 6.14 0.04 7.49
C TYR A 134 5.98 -0.79 8.75
N THR A 135 5.07 -1.73 8.68
CA THR A 135 5.02 -2.82 9.63
C THR A 135 4.60 -4.08 8.90
N SER A 136 5.03 -5.22 9.42
CA SER A 136 4.63 -6.51 8.89
C SER A 136 4.30 -7.44 10.04
N ARG A 137 3.41 -8.40 9.75
CA ARG A 137 3.04 -9.44 10.69
C ARG A 137 2.98 -10.77 9.95
N GLU A 138 3.60 -11.77 10.55
CA GLU A 138 3.51 -13.15 10.11
C GLU A 138 2.52 -13.91 10.99
N ALA A 139 1.75 -14.79 10.38
CA ALA A 139 0.84 -15.67 11.07
C ALA A 139 0.72 -17.00 10.32
N SER A 140 0.32 -18.06 11.04
CA SER A 140 -0.07 -19.30 10.37
C SER A 140 -1.20 -19.05 9.39
N VAL A 141 -1.21 -19.80 8.28
CA VAL A 141 -2.27 -19.74 7.26
C VAL A 141 -3.67 -19.91 7.87
N ALA A 142 -3.81 -20.78 8.88
CA ALA A 142 -5.07 -20.99 9.60
C ALA A 142 -5.53 -19.78 10.43
N ALA A 143 -4.59 -19.03 11.02
CA ALA A 143 -4.88 -17.90 11.92
C ALA A 143 -4.89 -16.52 11.23
N ALA A 144 -4.43 -16.43 9.97
CA ALA A 144 -4.32 -15.19 9.20
C ALA A 144 -5.65 -14.39 9.17
N ALA A 145 -6.78 -15.09 9.20
CA ALA A 145 -8.13 -14.52 9.24
C ALA A 145 -8.45 -13.62 10.45
N GLY A 146 -7.78 -13.84 11.59
CA GLY A 146 -8.03 -13.17 12.86
C GLY A 146 -6.84 -12.39 13.40
N ALA A 147 -5.74 -12.30 12.64
CA ALA A 147 -4.55 -11.59 13.07
C ALA A 147 -4.84 -10.09 13.19
N ALA A 148 -4.81 -9.58 14.43
CA ALA A 148 -5.02 -8.16 14.69
C ALA A 148 -3.96 -7.31 13.97
N MET A 149 -4.40 -6.32 13.20
CA MET A 149 -3.51 -5.28 12.69
C MET A 149 -3.22 -4.31 13.83
N ALA A 150 -2.11 -4.51 14.52
CA ALA A 150 -1.68 -3.59 15.58
C ALA A 150 -1.28 -2.25 14.96
N SER A 151 -1.75 -1.16 15.55
CA SER A 151 -1.19 0.16 15.25
C SER A 151 0.16 0.27 15.96
N VAL A 152 1.25 0.09 15.21
CA VAL A 152 2.62 0.37 15.68
C VAL A 152 2.94 1.88 15.55
N MET A 153 1.94 2.69 15.19
CA MET A 153 2.14 4.11 14.84
C MET A 153 2.22 4.97 16.08
N SER A 154 3.42 5.50 16.31
CA SER A 154 3.70 6.51 17.29
C SER A 154 4.76 7.48 16.75
N ARG A 155 4.80 8.68 17.33
CA ARG A 155 5.87 9.64 17.08
C ARG A 155 7.25 9.05 17.35
N ASP A 156 7.37 8.27 18.43
CA ASP A 156 8.62 7.62 18.82
C ASP A 156 9.09 6.61 17.78
N ARG A 157 8.17 5.81 17.22
CA ARG A 157 8.50 4.87 16.15
C ARG A 157 9.05 5.57 14.91
N LEU A 158 8.45 6.71 14.53
CA LEU A 158 8.96 7.52 13.42
C LEU A 158 10.32 8.15 13.75
N GLN A 159 10.53 8.58 15.00
CA GLN A 159 11.81 9.11 15.46
C GLN A 159 12.92 8.04 15.45
N GLU A 160 12.63 6.82 15.90
CA GLU A 160 13.58 5.70 15.81
C GLU A 160 13.96 5.39 14.35
N LEU A 161 12.99 5.42 13.43
CA LEU A 161 13.27 5.23 12.00
C LEU A 161 14.17 6.35 11.44
N VAL A 162 13.97 7.60 11.85
CA VAL A 162 14.85 8.73 11.47
C VAL A 162 16.28 8.50 11.97
N ASP A 163 16.44 8.07 13.22
CA ASP A 163 17.73 7.76 13.80
C ASP A 163 18.41 6.57 13.11
N TRP A 164 17.65 5.52 12.78
CA TRP A 164 18.14 4.34 12.06
C TRP A 164 18.64 4.71 10.66
N VAL A 165 17.88 5.53 9.93
CA VAL A 165 18.29 6.04 8.60
C VAL A 165 19.54 6.89 8.72
N GLU A 166 19.66 7.74 9.74
CA GLU A 166 20.84 8.58 9.94
C GLU A 166 22.13 7.75 10.09
N VAL A 167 22.06 6.62 10.80
CA VAL A 167 23.18 5.68 10.95
C VAL A 167 23.47 4.91 9.65
N ASN A 168 22.43 4.52 8.90
CA ASN A 168 22.54 3.65 7.73
C ASN A 168 22.64 4.38 6.38
N LYS A 169 22.58 5.72 6.37
CA LYS A 169 22.53 6.51 5.13
C LYS A 169 23.80 6.47 4.29
N THR A 170 24.94 6.13 4.88
CA THR A 170 26.21 5.99 4.16
C THR A 170 26.08 5.00 3.01
N ALA A 171 25.29 3.95 3.21
CA ALA A 171 25.04 2.91 2.24
C ALA A 171 24.29 3.40 0.98
N TYR A 172 23.72 4.62 0.98
CA TYR A 172 23.17 5.29 -0.20
C TYR A 172 24.23 6.03 -1.03
N LYS A 173 25.35 6.46 -0.40
CA LYS A 173 26.43 7.16 -1.10
C LYS A 173 27.13 6.25 -2.11
N ASP A 174 27.20 4.96 -1.80
CA ASP A 174 27.80 3.94 -2.66
C ASP A 174 26.82 3.42 -3.74
N GLY A 175 25.73 4.15 -4.01
CA GLY A 175 24.68 3.74 -4.95
C GLY A 175 23.78 2.60 -4.46
N GLY A 176 24.03 2.08 -3.26
CA GLY A 176 23.21 1.06 -2.63
C GLY A 176 21.85 1.60 -2.19
N LYS A 177 20.91 0.69 -1.98
CA LYS A 177 19.55 1.02 -1.55
C LYS A 177 19.15 0.13 -0.39
N TRP A 178 18.24 0.62 0.42
CA TRP A 178 17.56 -0.15 1.45
C TRP A 178 16.12 -0.37 1.00
N THR A 179 15.59 -1.54 1.31
CA THR A 179 14.17 -1.85 1.18
C THR A 179 13.75 -2.63 2.41
N GLU A 180 12.46 -2.66 2.70
CA GLU A 180 11.90 -3.48 3.76
C GLU A 180 12.20 -4.96 3.43
N ALA A 181 12.71 -5.72 4.39
CA ALA A 181 13.08 -7.13 4.20
C ALA A 181 11.90 -7.96 3.63
N VAL A 182 10.68 -7.63 4.07
CA VAL A 182 9.45 -8.23 3.54
C VAL A 182 9.26 -8.02 2.04
N ASN A 183 9.74 -6.93 1.44
CA ASN A 183 9.60 -6.68 0.00
C ASN A 183 10.50 -7.60 -0.83
N LEU A 184 11.63 -8.07 -0.29
CA LEU A 184 12.53 -8.98 -1.00
C LEU A 184 11.84 -10.30 -1.35
N GLY A 185 10.86 -10.73 -0.57
CA GLY A 185 10.13 -11.98 -0.77
C GLY A 185 10.97 -13.22 -0.46
N LEU A 186 11.95 -13.06 0.44
CA LEU A 186 12.77 -14.14 0.97
C LEU A 186 12.16 -14.57 2.32
N GLY A 187 11.64 -15.80 2.40
CA GLY A 187 10.93 -16.35 3.56
C GLY A 187 9.45 -16.61 3.29
N SER A 188 8.62 -16.56 4.34
CA SER A 188 7.18 -16.82 4.26
C SER A 188 6.51 -15.94 3.19
N PRO A 189 5.62 -16.50 2.34
CA PRO A 189 4.95 -15.75 1.28
C PRO A 189 4.30 -14.48 1.82
N ALA A 190 4.71 -13.33 1.27
CA ALA A 190 4.32 -12.03 1.78
C ALA A 190 3.54 -11.16 0.77
N LEU A 191 2.52 -10.46 1.26
CA LEU A 191 1.84 -9.41 0.52
C LEU A 191 2.01 -8.05 1.20
N VAL A 192 2.38 -7.04 0.42
CA VAL A 192 2.49 -5.65 0.85
C VAL A 192 1.31 -4.85 0.33
N ILE A 193 0.51 -4.27 1.22
CA ILE A 193 -0.63 -3.43 0.86
C ILE A 193 -0.43 -1.99 1.32
N SER A 194 -0.76 -1.04 0.46
CA SER A 194 -0.73 0.39 0.79
C SER A 194 -2.05 1.05 0.40
N GLY A 195 -2.33 2.21 1.00
CA GLY A 195 -3.52 2.99 0.68
C GLY A 195 -3.14 4.41 0.29
N MET A 196 -3.54 4.84 -0.92
CA MET A 196 -3.58 6.25 -1.32
C MET A 196 -4.97 6.86 -1.05
N LEU A 197 -5.65 6.37 -0.02
CA LEU A 197 -7.01 6.76 0.34
C LEU A 197 -7.14 8.24 0.74
N PRO A 198 -6.15 8.86 1.40
CA PRO A 198 -6.21 10.30 1.69
C PRO A 198 -5.92 11.18 0.47
N PHE A 199 -5.46 10.62 -0.65
CA PHE A 199 -5.10 11.41 -1.82
C PHE A 199 -6.37 11.95 -2.48
N ALA A 200 -6.56 13.26 -2.43
CA ALA A 200 -7.64 13.93 -3.13
C ALA A 200 -7.42 13.78 -4.64
N ILE A 201 -8.30 13.03 -5.29
CA ILE A 201 -8.32 12.94 -6.75
C ILE A 201 -9.17 14.09 -7.27
N ASP A 202 -8.56 15.27 -7.30
CA ASP A 202 -9.07 16.40 -8.06
C ASP A 202 -8.35 16.42 -9.41
N GLY A 203 -9.12 16.33 -10.49
CA GLY A 203 -8.56 16.00 -11.80
C GLY A 203 -9.43 16.46 -12.96
N ASP A 204 -10.32 17.43 -12.73
CA ASP A 204 -11.05 18.05 -13.84
C ASP A 204 -10.17 19.12 -14.50
N LEU A 205 -9.26 18.66 -15.36
CA LEU A 205 -8.40 19.52 -16.18
C LEU A 205 -9.17 20.08 -17.40
N GLY A 206 -10.48 20.31 -17.28
CA GLY A 206 -11.37 20.66 -18.38
C GLY A 206 -11.89 19.46 -19.18
N PHE A 207 -11.56 18.23 -18.76
CA PHE A 207 -11.95 16.98 -19.41
C PHE A 207 -12.97 16.16 -18.61
N ARG A 208 -13.55 16.75 -17.57
CA ARG A 208 -14.31 16.08 -16.51
C ARG A 208 -13.40 15.24 -15.60
N LYS A 209 -13.95 14.78 -14.47
CA LYS A 209 -13.24 13.91 -13.54
C LYS A 209 -12.74 12.62 -14.21
N PRO A 210 -11.55 12.13 -13.87
CA PRO A 210 -11.04 10.87 -14.39
C PRO A 210 -11.97 9.72 -14.01
N ARG A 211 -12.13 8.71 -14.87
CA ARG A 211 -12.92 7.51 -14.53
C ARG A 211 -12.14 6.52 -13.66
N MET A 212 -10.81 6.58 -13.74
CA MET A 212 -9.88 5.74 -12.98
C MET A 212 -8.60 6.52 -12.73
N VAL A 213 -8.04 6.33 -11.53
CA VAL A 213 -6.63 6.64 -11.23
C VAL A 213 -5.99 5.34 -10.76
N SER A 214 -4.86 4.98 -11.35
CA SER A 214 -4.12 3.77 -10.97
C SER A 214 -2.64 4.10 -10.82
N PRO A 215 -2.04 3.84 -9.65
CA PRO A 215 -0.61 3.96 -9.44
C PRO A 215 0.13 2.95 -10.32
N TRP A 216 1.20 3.40 -10.95
CA TRP A 216 2.09 2.52 -11.71
C TRP A 216 3.43 2.37 -11.00
N LEU A 217 3.67 1.20 -10.43
CA LEU A 217 4.90 0.90 -9.69
C LEU A 217 5.81 -0.03 -10.48
N ARG A 218 7.07 0.39 -10.62
CA ARG A 218 8.17 -0.47 -11.09
C ARG A 218 8.80 -1.18 -9.90
N HIS A 219 8.29 -2.37 -9.59
CA HIS A 219 8.76 -3.19 -8.47
C HIS A 219 10.14 -3.83 -8.68
N GLY A 220 10.72 -3.74 -9.88
CA GLY A 220 11.99 -4.39 -10.19
C GLY A 220 11.93 -5.90 -9.94
N ARG A 221 12.88 -6.42 -9.16
CA ARG A 221 13.02 -7.83 -8.81
C ARG A 221 12.66 -8.11 -7.33
N LEU A 222 11.73 -7.37 -6.76
CA LEU A 222 11.12 -7.71 -5.47
C LEU A 222 10.32 -9.01 -5.57
N GLY A 223 10.27 -9.83 -4.52
CA GLY A 223 9.63 -11.15 -4.55
C GLY A 223 8.20 -11.18 -4.03
N SER A 224 7.84 -10.20 -3.21
CA SER A 224 6.53 -10.15 -2.54
C SER A 224 5.42 -9.65 -3.44
N ALA A 225 4.21 -10.17 -3.21
CA ALA A 225 3.02 -9.63 -3.84
C ALA A 225 2.76 -8.20 -3.32
N SER A 226 2.18 -7.34 -4.15
CA SER A 226 1.87 -5.97 -3.78
C SER A 226 0.53 -5.50 -4.31
N MET A 227 -0.13 -4.62 -3.55
CA MET A 227 -1.39 -3.98 -3.93
C MET A 227 -1.47 -2.56 -3.36
N MET A 228 -2.12 -1.64 -4.08
CA MET A 228 -2.38 -0.28 -3.61
C MET A 228 -3.86 0.06 -3.75
N ALA A 229 -4.50 0.39 -2.63
CA ALA A 229 -5.89 0.85 -2.57
C ALA A 229 -5.96 2.33 -2.94
N VAL A 230 -6.89 2.68 -3.83
CA VAL A 230 -7.08 4.03 -4.35
C VAL A 230 -8.58 4.34 -4.35
N PRO A 231 -9.02 5.52 -3.89
CA PRO A 231 -10.44 5.86 -3.94
C PRO A 231 -10.91 5.97 -5.39
N CYS A 232 -12.14 5.54 -5.68
CA CYS A 232 -12.73 5.79 -6.98
C CYS A 232 -12.93 7.30 -7.18
N PRO A 233 -12.51 7.89 -8.31
CA PRO A 233 -12.69 9.33 -8.54
C PRO A 233 -14.16 9.78 -8.61
N SER A 234 -15.10 8.85 -8.83
CA SER A 234 -16.54 9.12 -8.79
C SER A 234 -17.01 9.56 -7.40
N GLY A 235 -16.28 9.19 -6.33
CA GLY A 235 -16.67 9.47 -4.95
C GLY A 235 -17.82 8.58 -4.44
N ASP A 236 -18.14 7.49 -5.14
CA ASP A 236 -19.20 6.54 -4.76
C ASP A 236 -18.86 5.65 -3.53
N GLY A 237 -17.69 5.86 -2.93
CA GLY A 237 -17.19 5.10 -1.79
C GLY A 237 -16.55 3.75 -2.15
N SER A 238 -16.50 3.39 -3.43
CA SER A 238 -15.77 2.23 -3.95
C SER A 238 -14.27 2.52 -4.07
N TRP A 239 -13.46 1.47 -4.08
CA TRP A 239 -12.01 1.59 -4.26
C TRP A 239 -11.52 0.77 -5.46
N PHE A 240 -10.41 1.23 -6.05
CA PHE A 240 -9.60 0.44 -6.97
C PHE A 240 -8.41 -0.15 -6.23
N MET A 241 -8.08 -1.39 -6.57
CA MET A 241 -6.80 -2.00 -6.22
C MET A 241 -5.88 -1.91 -7.44
N GLY A 242 -5.05 -0.88 -7.46
CA GLY A 242 -4.10 -0.58 -8.52
C GLY A 242 -2.66 -0.91 -8.12
N GLY A 243 -1.72 -0.63 -9.03
CA GLY A 243 -0.29 -0.84 -8.79
C GLY A 243 0.07 -2.27 -8.40
N THR A 244 -0.77 -3.25 -8.74
CA THR A 244 -0.60 -4.60 -8.24
C THR A 244 0.59 -5.30 -8.89
N ARG A 245 1.11 -6.27 -8.17
CA ARG A 245 2.03 -7.28 -8.68
C ARG A 245 1.80 -8.55 -7.88
N LEU A 246 1.24 -9.57 -8.50
CA LEU A 246 0.67 -10.74 -7.82
C LEU A 246 1.28 -12.01 -8.38
N TRP A 247 1.42 -13.06 -7.56
CA TRP A 247 1.75 -14.38 -8.10
C TRP A 247 0.53 -14.96 -8.83
N PRO A 248 0.73 -15.79 -9.87
CA PRO A 248 -0.38 -16.42 -10.61
C PRO A 248 -1.38 -17.12 -9.68
N ARG A 249 -0.88 -17.86 -8.68
CA ARG A 249 -1.73 -18.54 -7.71
C ARG A 249 -2.62 -17.61 -6.88
N LEU A 250 -2.11 -16.41 -6.56
CA LEU A 250 -2.91 -15.41 -5.86
C LEU A 250 -3.96 -14.78 -6.77
N VAL A 251 -3.64 -14.58 -8.06
CA VAL A 251 -4.63 -14.15 -9.07
C VAL A 251 -5.75 -15.16 -9.18
N GLU A 252 -5.44 -16.45 -9.29
CA GLU A 252 -6.44 -17.53 -9.33
C GLU A 252 -7.39 -17.47 -8.13
N VAL A 253 -6.85 -17.30 -6.91
CA VAL A 253 -7.67 -17.23 -5.70
C VAL A 253 -8.51 -15.95 -5.61
N ILE A 254 -7.96 -14.81 -6.06
CA ILE A 254 -8.71 -13.54 -6.11
C ILE A 254 -9.86 -13.66 -7.12
N GLU A 255 -9.62 -14.29 -8.27
CA GLU A 255 -10.59 -14.37 -9.37
C GLU A 255 -11.46 -15.64 -9.31
N ALA A 256 -11.33 -16.43 -8.23
CA ALA A 256 -12.08 -17.66 -8.02
C ALA A 256 -13.56 -17.38 -7.72
N GLY A 257 -14.37 -17.41 -8.77
CA GLY A 257 -15.83 -17.52 -8.68
C GLY A 257 -16.59 -16.20 -8.50
N PRO A 258 -17.93 -16.26 -8.55
CA PRO A 258 -18.80 -15.09 -8.59
C PRO A 258 -18.85 -14.29 -7.26
N GLU A 259 -18.44 -14.91 -6.15
CA GLU A 259 -18.43 -14.30 -4.81
C GLU A 259 -17.16 -13.47 -4.53
N SER A 260 -16.28 -13.29 -5.53
CA SER A 260 -15.09 -12.46 -5.35
C SER A 260 -15.47 -10.99 -5.15
N LEU A 261 -15.01 -10.42 -4.03
CA LEU A 261 -15.19 -9.01 -3.71
C LEU A 261 -14.26 -8.10 -4.54
N LEU A 262 -13.15 -8.65 -5.05
CA LEU A 262 -12.18 -7.95 -5.87
C LEU A 262 -12.46 -8.26 -7.34
N LYS A 263 -13.30 -7.45 -7.97
CA LYS A 263 -13.77 -7.67 -9.33
C LYS A 263 -12.74 -7.17 -10.34
N PRO A 264 -12.29 -7.98 -11.31
CA PRO A 264 -11.40 -7.50 -12.37
C PRO A 264 -12.00 -6.28 -13.07
N LEU A 265 -11.21 -5.23 -13.21
CA LEU A 265 -11.66 -4.01 -13.84
C LEU A 265 -11.79 -4.22 -15.35
N THR A 266 -12.94 -3.85 -15.89
CA THR A 266 -13.23 -3.92 -17.33
C THR A 266 -13.55 -2.54 -17.90
N ALA A 267 -13.42 -2.38 -19.22
CA ALA A 267 -13.83 -1.15 -19.91
C ALA A 267 -15.32 -0.82 -19.63
N VAL A 268 -16.18 -1.84 -19.65
CA VAL A 268 -17.62 -1.72 -19.32
C VAL A 268 -17.84 -1.26 -17.89
N SER A 269 -17.07 -1.77 -16.92
CA SER A 269 -17.17 -1.32 -15.52
C SER A 269 -16.75 0.14 -15.31
N LEU A 270 -15.96 0.70 -16.24
CA LEU A 270 -15.62 2.12 -16.28
C LEU A 270 -16.62 2.93 -17.13
N GLY A 271 -17.66 2.30 -17.66
CA GLY A 271 -18.66 2.92 -18.52
C GLY A 271 -18.11 3.33 -19.90
N PHE A 272 -17.09 2.64 -20.38
CA PHE A 272 -16.76 2.64 -21.81
C PHE A 272 -17.66 1.62 -22.52
N GLU A 273 -18.16 1.96 -23.70
CA GLU A 273 -18.88 1.01 -24.53
C GLU A 273 -17.97 -0.17 -24.90
N ALA A 274 -18.54 -1.38 -24.96
CA ALA A 274 -17.85 -2.47 -25.62
C ALA A 274 -17.57 -2.05 -27.06
N PRO A 275 -16.39 -2.35 -27.65
CA PRO A 275 -16.18 -2.10 -29.06
C PRO A 275 -17.31 -2.79 -29.83
N HIS A 276 -18.12 -1.99 -30.53
CA HIS A 276 -19.04 -2.51 -31.52
C HIS A 276 -18.21 -3.38 -32.47
N GLY A 277 -18.65 -4.62 -32.66
CA GLY A 277 -17.89 -5.65 -33.34
C GLY A 277 -17.39 -5.23 -34.72
N SER A 278 -16.29 -5.89 -35.11
CA SER A 278 -15.75 -6.00 -36.46
C SER A 278 -15.22 -4.71 -37.10
N ARG A 279 -13.90 -4.59 -37.14
CA ARG A 279 -13.24 -4.17 -38.37
C ARG A 279 -12.64 -5.43 -38.99
N LEU A 280 -13.28 -5.86 -40.09
CA LEU A 280 -12.66 -6.70 -41.12
C LEU A 280 -11.32 -6.09 -41.54
#